data_AF-A0A401ZZC5-F1
#
_entry.id   AF-A0A401ZZC5-F1
#
_cell.length_a   1.000
_cell.length_b   1.000
_cell.length_c   1.000
_cell.angle_alpha   90.00
_cell.angle_beta   90.00
_cell.angle_gamma   90.00
#
_symmetry.space_group_name_H-M   'P 1'
#
loop_
_entity.id
_entity.type
_entity.pdbx_description
1 polymer ?
#
loop_
_entity_poly.entity_id
_entity_poly.type
_entity_poly.pdbx_seq_one_letter_code
_entity_poly.pdbx_strand_id
1 'polypeptide(L)'
;MSESALWNASPLFIGRQKEIELLEERVIRPSRQRGSLALIGLHDIGKNKLIDKVFIAREEELQARRLLLIPMSIRVYKDAENFFYELVTFCRDKIEDLGWLTPEIASVTKKIPLIKPARKSPLPWGPQFAHIKRFFTKVQAAGIRPIVILDKFEYAGQYYLDDTIFLEGLRELAIHPDYQVAWVILSRVPLERIEFQCCGGSPLENAVEQRYLTPFQDEGDITLYLDHVAEAGLPMNQEQRDFFLAYCGGHPYLLHALSNHLKESWHSDSIETAFIQSNVTKILYEYYTKLLTFLKEQNLFYPLLQILFGPIYKLEQTDIDTLHSYGIIHAHIPASDEEKRGWYRTFSLHFHTYLKQEWLLSTEHCPEFTHLTALLQSLIVTNLLLQHKEIPQTLLEAEETVTLPQLFDLLLAQWEDFEPLFTEHKCGDREHWRRAAEMFTSLSQPLMQIGIDHTVKQSFLWVRTYSEELQQIVQVLKSAADMLHLFPQAHEIKTEGIREKVMSAITRLNVATVDDGLALLGRAFESALRRYLMEAYRKGVLLENPRGLPLVKMIECTEKYGLIRSKEALHYLRQTRNDRTHEGIISLDERQVLMNTIKLSAGMYIDYIKMFDDRYLEL
;
A
#
# COMPACT_ATOMS: atom_id res chain seq x y z
N MET A 1 -13.35 -23.84 25.85
CA MET A 1 -13.41 -24.42 24.48
C MET A 1 -13.32 -23.26 23.52
N SER A 2 -12.49 -23.33 22.46
CA SER A 2 -12.50 -22.27 21.45
C SER A 2 -13.83 -22.29 20.71
N GLU A 3 -14.43 -21.12 20.43
CA GLU A 3 -15.71 -21.03 19.71
C GLU A 3 -15.68 -21.68 18.31
N SER A 4 -14.49 -21.86 17.71
CA SER A 4 -14.31 -22.67 16.50
C SER A 4 -14.76 -24.13 16.65
N ALA A 5 -14.71 -24.68 17.88
CA ALA A 5 -15.18 -26.02 18.18
C ALA A 5 -16.72 -26.12 18.19
N LEU A 6 -17.42 -25.03 18.52
CA LEU A 6 -18.90 -24.97 18.47
C LEU A 6 -19.40 -24.93 17.02
N TRP A 7 -18.69 -24.25 16.11
CA TRP A 7 -19.02 -24.24 14.68
C TRP A 7 -18.84 -25.62 14.03
N ASN A 8 -17.80 -26.36 14.42
CA ASN A 8 -17.62 -27.75 13.98
C ASN A 8 -18.71 -28.70 14.51
N ALA A 9 -19.37 -28.37 15.62
CA ALA A 9 -20.42 -29.20 16.23
C ALA A 9 -21.84 -28.92 15.68
N SER A 10 -22.09 -27.80 14.99
CA SER A 10 -23.40 -27.55 14.38
C SER A 10 -23.62 -28.48 13.16
N PRO A 11 -24.68 -29.32 13.14
CA PRO A 11 -24.96 -30.27 12.06
C PRO A 11 -25.46 -29.61 10.77
N LEU A 12 -25.62 -28.28 10.77
CA LEU A 12 -26.39 -27.61 9.74
C LEU A 12 -25.52 -27.05 8.61
N PHE A 13 -25.68 -27.64 7.43
CA PHE A 13 -25.09 -27.19 6.18
C PHE A 13 -26.18 -26.54 5.33
N ILE A 14 -25.95 -25.30 4.87
CA ILE A 14 -26.91 -24.51 4.07
C ILE A 14 -26.25 -24.06 2.76
N GLY A 15 -27.02 -24.11 1.67
CA GLY A 15 -26.66 -23.54 0.38
C GLY A 15 -25.55 -24.30 -0.36
N ARG A 16 -24.77 -23.56 -1.19
CA ARG A 16 -23.58 -24.07 -1.92
C ARG A 16 -23.88 -25.19 -2.92
N GLN A 17 -25.09 -25.20 -3.49
CA GLN A 17 -25.52 -26.25 -4.40
C GLN A 17 -24.60 -26.36 -5.63
N LYS A 18 -24.14 -25.22 -6.16
CA LYS A 18 -23.20 -25.16 -7.29
C LYS A 18 -21.86 -25.84 -6.97
N GLU A 19 -21.34 -25.62 -5.76
CA GLU A 19 -20.08 -26.23 -5.33
C GLU A 19 -20.22 -27.72 -5.03
N ILE A 20 -21.37 -28.15 -4.50
CA ILE A 20 -21.71 -29.58 -4.35
C ILE A 20 -21.73 -30.26 -5.73
N GLU A 21 -22.45 -29.68 -6.69
CA GLU A 21 -22.56 -30.20 -8.05
C GLU A 21 -21.19 -30.31 -8.72
N LEU A 22 -20.35 -29.28 -8.58
CA LEU A 22 -18.98 -29.29 -9.12
C LEU A 22 -18.13 -30.42 -8.52
N LEU A 23 -18.16 -30.61 -7.20
CA LEU A 23 -17.46 -31.72 -6.53
C LEU A 23 -18.00 -33.07 -7.01
N GLU A 24 -19.31 -33.20 -7.15
CA GLU A 24 -19.92 -34.43 -7.65
C GLU A 24 -19.49 -34.72 -9.09
N GLU A 25 -19.60 -33.75 -9.99
CA GLU A 25 -19.32 -33.90 -11.41
C GLU A 25 -17.84 -34.13 -11.71
N ARG A 26 -16.95 -33.51 -10.95
CA ARG A 26 -15.51 -33.60 -11.19
C ARG A 26 -14.85 -34.75 -10.44
N VAL A 27 -15.26 -34.99 -9.19
CA VAL A 27 -14.55 -35.91 -8.28
C VAL A 27 -15.29 -37.23 -8.10
N ILE A 28 -16.63 -37.26 -8.04
CA ILE A 28 -17.41 -38.45 -7.61
C ILE A 28 -18.07 -39.22 -8.76
N ARG A 29 -18.73 -38.53 -9.70
CA ARG A 29 -19.50 -39.12 -10.81
C ARG A 29 -18.64 -39.72 -11.92
N PRO A 30 -17.46 -39.16 -12.31
CA PRO A 30 -16.70 -39.67 -13.44
C PRO A 30 -16.31 -41.14 -13.30
N SER A 31 -16.53 -41.92 -14.36
CA SER A 31 -16.30 -43.36 -14.35
C SER A 31 -14.93 -43.77 -14.88
N ARG A 32 -14.29 -42.91 -15.68
CA ARG A 32 -13.03 -43.20 -16.40
C ARG A 32 -11.84 -42.36 -15.97
N GLN A 33 -12.01 -41.05 -15.83
CA GLN A 33 -10.94 -40.14 -15.41
C GLN A 33 -11.55 -39.13 -14.44
N ARG A 34 -11.07 -39.14 -13.20
CA ARG A 34 -11.51 -38.22 -12.16
C ARG A 34 -10.66 -36.96 -12.22
N GLY A 35 -11.29 -35.80 -12.06
CA GLY A 35 -10.57 -34.55 -11.87
C GLY A 35 -10.22 -34.35 -10.41
N SER A 36 -9.24 -33.48 -10.17
CA SER A 36 -8.93 -32.94 -8.85
C SER A 36 -9.50 -31.53 -8.72
N LEU A 37 -9.91 -31.15 -7.50
CA LEU A 37 -10.47 -29.84 -7.18
C LEU A 37 -9.79 -29.26 -5.94
N ALA A 38 -9.46 -27.97 -5.97
CA ALA A 38 -9.02 -27.20 -4.81
C ALA A 38 -10.09 -26.19 -4.42
N LEU A 39 -10.53 -26.24 -3.16
CA LEU A 39 -11.41 -25.25 -2.55
C LEU A 39 -10.55 -24.21 -1.85
N ILE A 40 -10.50 -23.01 -2.43
CA ILE A 40 -9.76 -21.86 -1.91
C ILE A 40 -10.73 -20.93 -1.19
N GLY A 41 -10.37 -20.38 -0.04
CA GLY A 41 -11.21 -19.36 0.58
C GLY A 41 -10.78 -19.00 1.98
N LEU A 42 -11.41 -17.99 2.55
CA LEU A 42 -11.09 -17.51 3.89
C LEU A 42 -11.35 -18.56 4.98
N HIS A 43 -10.83 -18.29 6.17
CA HIS A 43 -11.16 -19.09 7.35
C HIS A 43 -12.68 -19.03 7.63
N ASP A 44 -13.22 -20.14 8.12
CA ASP A 44 -14.63 -20.27 8.52
C ASP A 44 -15.67 -19.96 7.41
N ILE A 45 -15.28 -20.09 6.14
CA ILE A 45 -16.17 -19.85 4.98
C ILE A 45 -17.06 -21.04 4.58
N GLY A 46 -16.86 -22.22 5.18
CA GLY A 46 -17.64 -23.43 4.84
C GLY A 46 -16.86 -24.58 4.23
N LYS A 47 -15.54 -24.48 3.99
CA LYS A 47 -14.74 -25.53 3.31
C LYS A 47 -14.93 -26.92 3.93
N ASN A 48 -14.66 -27.07 5.23
CA ASN A 48 -14.76 -28.36 5.91
C ASN A 48 -16.20 -28.88 5.97
N LYS A 49 -17.18 -28.00 6.20
CA LYS A 49 -18.60 -28.38 6.22
C LYS A 49 -19.10 -28.86 4.85
N LEU A 50 -18.60 -28.26 3.76
CA LEU A 50 -18.88 -28.73 2.41
C LEU A 50 -18.30 -30.13 2.16
N ILE A 51 -17.06 -30.36 2.60
CA ILE A 51 -16.45 -31.69 2.52
C ILE A 51 -17.18 -32.72 3.38
N ASP A 52 -17.57 -32.35 4.59
CA ASP A 52 -18.34 -33.22 5.48
C ASP A 52 -19.65 -33.63 4.81
N LYS A 53 -20.37 -32.68 4.20
CA LYS A 53 -21.64 -32.93 3.50
C LYS A 53 -21.48 -33.83 2.27
N VAL A 54 -20.45 -33.58 1.45
CA VAL A 54 -20.29 -34.25 0.15
C VAL A 54 -19.62 -35.61 0.28
N PHE A 55 -18.65 -35.75 1.20
CA PHE A 55 -17.81 -36.94 1.31
C PHE A 55 -18.04 -37.70 2.61
N ILE A 56 -17.85 -37.07 3.78
CA ILE A 56 -17.81 -37.78 5.06
C ILE A 56 -19.18 -38.35 5.44
N ALA A 57 -20.24 -37.54 5.33
CA ALA A 57 -21.62 -37.97 5.61
C ALA A 57 -22.14 -39.04 4.63
N ARG A 58 -21.44 -39.24 3.51
CA ARG A 58 -21.79 -40.18 2.44
C ARG A 58 -20.73 -41.26 2.26
N GLU A 59 -19.86 -41.46 3.25
CA GLU A 59 -18.70 -42.36 3.12
C GLU A 59 -19.14 -43.78 2.75
N GLU A 60 -20.20 -44.32 3.36
CA GLU A 60 -20.72 -45.66 3.04
C GLU A 60 -21.25 -45.76 1.60
N GLU A 61 -21.98 -44.75 1.11
CA GLU A 61 -22.48 -44.67 -0.27
C GLU A 61 -21.31 -44.65 -1.27
N LEU A 62 -20.27 -43.88 -0.96
CA LEU A 62 -19.08 -43.77 -1.78
C LEU A 62 -18.27 -45.07 -1.77
N GLN A 63 -18.16 -45.73 -0.62
CA GLN A 63 -17.50 -47.02 -0.50
C GLN A 63 -18.21 -48.12 -1.29
N ALA A 64 -19.55 -48.13 -1.33
CA ALA A 64 -20.32 -49.05 -2.19
C ALA A 64 -19.96 -48.91 -3.68
N ARG A 65 -19.46 -47.73 -4.08
CA ARG A 65 -18.96 -47.42 -5.43
C ARG A 65 -17.45 -47.61 -5.60
N ARG A 66 -16.79 -48.28 -4.64
CA ARG A 66 -15.33 -48.49 -4.58
C ARG A 66 -14.53 -47.18 -4.53
N LEU A 67 -15.10 -46.13 -3.96
CA LEU A 67 -14.40 -44.86 -3.71
C LEU A 67 -13.81 -44.88 -2.30
N LEU A 68 -12.51 -44.66 -2.22
CA LEU A 68 -11.76 -44.73 -0.96
C LEU A 68 -11.43 -43.31 -0.49
N LEU A 69 -12.07 -42.86 0.57
CA LEU A 69 -11.82 -41.53 1.15
C LEU A 69 -10.63 -41.54 2.10
N ILE A 70 -9.67 -40.64 1.86
CA ILE A 70 -8.43 -40.52 2.63
C ILE A 70 -8.28 -39.07 3.11
N PRO A 71 -8.74 -38.73 4.33
CA PRO A 71 -8.51 -37.41 4.89
C PRO A 71 -7.08 -37.30 5.44
N MET A 72 -6.36 -36.26 5.03
CA MET A 72 -5.03 -35.92 5.52
C MET A 72 -4.92 -34.41 5.75
N SER A 73 -4.07 -34.00 6.69
CA SER A 73 -3.76 -32.59 6.96
C SER A 73 -2.29 -32.33 6.73
N ILE A 74 -1.95 -31.41 5.83
CA ILE A 74 -0.55 -31.08 5.50
C ILE A 74 0.22 -30.60 6.74
N ARG A 75 -0.45 -29.97 7.70
CA ARG A 75 0.16 -29.50 8.96
C ARG A 75 0.96 -30.58 9.72
N VAL A 76 0.63 -31.86 9.54
CA VAL A 76 1.27 -32.98 10.27
C VAL A 76 2.58 -33.43 9.61
N TYR A 77 2.73 -33.21 8.30
CA TYR A 77 3.82 -33.74 7.50
C TYR A 77 4.79 -32.63 7.12
N LYS A 78 6.03 -32.72 7.60
CA LYS A 78 7.07 -31.69 7.36
C LYS A 78 8.04 -32.05 6.24
N ASP A 79 7.95 -33.27 5.72
CA ASP A 79 8.80 -33.81 4.67
C ASP A 79 7.96 -34.69 3.73
N ALA A 80 8.34 -34.74 2.45
CA ALA A 80 7.53 -35.38 1.41
C ALA A 80 7.52 -36.90 1.61
N GLU A 81 8.65 -37.49 1.99
CA GLU A 81 8.80 -38.92 2.25
C GLU A 81 7.75 -39.41 3.25
N ASN A 82 7.67 -38.76 4.40
CA ASN A 82 6.71 -39.12 5.44
C ASN A 82 5.27 -38.92 4.97
N PHE A 83 4.98 -37.86 4.23
CA PHE A 83 3.63 -37.65 3.67
C PHE A 83 3.20 -38.81 2.77
N PHE A 84 4.01 -39.18 1.77
CA PHE A 84 3.61 -40.22 0.82
C PHE A 84 3.65 -41.63 1.43
N TYR A 85 4.56 -41.88 2.37
CA TYR A 85 4.55 -43.12 3.15
C TYR A 85 3.25 -43.28 3.95
N GLU A 86 2.84 -42.23 4.66
CA GLU A 86 1.61 -42.22 5.44
C GLU A 86 0.37 -42.28 4.55
N LEU A 87 0.39 -41.62 3.39
CA LEU A 87 -0.67 -41.74 2.39
C LEU A 87 -0.87 -43.20 1.97
N VAL A 88 0.20 -43.91 1.60
CA VAL A 88 0.10 -45.32 1.19
C VAL A 88 -0.33 -46.22 2.36
N THR A 89 0.22 -45.98 3.54
CA THR A 89 -0.12 -46.75 4.75
C THR A 89 -1.60 -46.60 5.06
N PHE A 90 -2.10 -45.37 5.12
CA PHE A 90 -3.51 -45.08 5.37
C PHE A 90 -4.45 -45.64 4.28
N CYS A 91 -4.05 -45.56 3.01
CA CYS A 91 -4.78 -46.21 1.91
C CYS A 91 -4.90 -47.71 2.15
N ARG A 92 -3.78 -48.37 2.44
CA ARG A 92 -3.71 -49.82 2.59
C ARG A 92 -4.52 -50.29 3.80
N ASP A 93 -4.40 -49.61 4.93
CA ASP A 93 -5.13 -49.95 6.15
C ASP A 93 -6.64 -49.83 5.92
N LYS A 94 -7.13 -48.74 5.31
CA LYS A 94 -8.56 -48.64 4.95
C LYS A 94 -9.00 -49.70 3.92
N ILE A 95 -8.17 -50.04 2.94
CA ILE A 95 -8.47 -51.11 1.97
C ILE A 95 -8.59 -52.46 2.68
N GLU A 96 -7.75 -52.72 3.68
CA GLU A 96 -7.76 -53.92 4.51
C GLU A 96 -9.03 -53.98 5.39
N ASP A 97 -9.36 -52.87 6.06
CA ASP A 97 -10.56 -52.74 6.90
C ASP A 97 -11.86 -52.96 6.11
N LEU A 98 -11.91 -52.48 4.87
CA LEU A 98 -13.05 -52.66 3.96
C LEU A 98 -13.09 -54.03 3.28
N GLY A 99 -12.10 -54.90 3.54
CA GLY A 99 -11.99 -56.22 2.93
C GLY A 99 -11.69 -56.18 1.43
N TRP A 100 -11.08 -55.10 0.94
CA TRP A 100 -10.76 -54.90 -0.47
C TRP A 100 -9.30 -55.26 -0.83
N LEU A 101 -8.52 -55.69 0.16
CA LEU A 101 -7.10 -56.00 -0.02
C LEU A 101 -6.91 -57.21 -0.94
N THR A 102 -6.27 -56.99 -2.10
CA THR A 102 -5.88 -58.07 -3.00
C THR A 102 -4.44 -58.54 -2.74
N PRO A 103 -4.07 -59.77 -3.14
CA PRO A 103 -2.70 -60.25 -3.03
C PRO A 103 -1.68 -59.35 -3.74
N GLU A 104 -2.06 -58.74 -4.86
CA GLU A 104 -1.21 -57.82 -5.61
C GLU A 104 -0.92 -56.55 -4.81
N ILE A 105 -1.96 -55.92 -4.24
CA ILE A 105 -1.83 -54.74 -3.38
C ILE A 105 -0.96 -55.08 -2.16
N ALA A 106 -1.25 -56.19 -1.48
CA ALA A 106 -0.47 -56.64 -0.32
C ALA A 106 1.01 -56.89 -0.67
N SER A 107 1.30 -57.49 -1.83
CA SER A 107 2.67 -57.79 -2.27
C SER A 107 3.51 -56.55 -2.55
N VAL A 108 2.90 -55.49 -3.10
CA VAL A 108 3.60 -54.23 -3.38
C VAL A 108 3.82 -53.48 -2.07
N THR A 109 2.83 -53.47 -1.18
CA THR A 109 2.91 -52.74 0.09
C THR A 109 4.00 -53.30 1.00
N LYS A 110 4.26 -54.62 1.01
CA LYS A 110 5.38 -55.23 1.77
C LYS A 110 6.77 -54.70 1.37
N LYS A 111 6.92 -54.08 0.19
CA LYS A 111 8.19 -53.53 -0.30
C LYS A 111 8.42 -52.06 0.09
N ILE A 112 7.38 -51.39 0.60
CA ILE A 112 7.38 -49.98 1.02
C ILE A 112 7.98 -49.77 2.42
N PRO A 113 7.75 -50.62 3.45
CA PRO A 113 8.30 -50.43 4.80
C PRO A 113 9.82 -50.68 4.94
N LEU A 114 10.53 -51.12 3.89
CA LEU A 114 12.00 -51.20 3.89
C LEU A 114 12.67 -49.83 3.68
N ILE A 115 11.86 -48.79 3.47
CA ILE A 115 12.29 -47.41 3.23
C ILE A 115 12.01 -46.60 4.51
N LYS A 116 12.84 -46.77 5.55
CA LYS A 116 12.86 -45.76 6.63
C LYS A 116 13.43 -44.46 6.04
N PRO A 117 12.96 -43.28 6.47
CA PRO A 117 13.58 -42.01 6.09
C PRO A 117 15.04 -42.05 6.53
N ALA A 118 15.93 -42.36 5.59
CA ALA A 118 17.35 -42.42 5.85
C ALA A 118 17.77 -40.96 5.97
N ARG A 119 17.96 -40.48 7.20
CA ARG A 119 18.28 -39.09 7.59
C ARG A 119 19.38 -38.38 6.77
N LYS A 120 20.10 -39.08 5.88
CA LYS A 120 21.19 -38.56 5.03
C LYS A 120 21.37 -39.35 3.71
N SER A 121 20.32 -39.81 3.06
CA SER A 121 20.45 -40.44 1.73
C SER A 121 20.29 -39.39 0.61
N PRO A 122 21.32 -39.13 -0.21
CA PRO A 122 21.22 -38.25 -1.39
C PRO A 122 20.65 -39.00 -2.61
N LEU A 123 19.92 -40.10 -2.41
CA LEU A 123 19.33 -40.84 -3.52
C LEU A 123 18.17 -40.02 -4.11
N PRO A 124 18.14 -39.82 -5.44
CA PRO A 124 17.00 -39.21 -6.10
C PRO A 124 15.76 -40.04 -5.78
N TRP A 125 14.68 -39.38 -5.41
CA TRP A 125 13.38 -39.92 -5.00
C TRP A 125 12.72 -40.91 -6.01
N GLY A 126 13.29 -41.04 -7.22
CA GLY A 126 12.80 -41.88 -8.31
C GLY A 126 12.47 -43.34 -7.95
N PRO A 127 13.33 -44.11 -7.26
CA PRO A 127 13.05 -45.52 -6.95
C PRO A 127 11.95 -45.70 -5.91
N GLN A 128 11.89 -44.83 -4.90
CA GLN A 128 10.87 -44.89 -3.85
C GLN A 128 9.50 -44.50 -4.40
N PHE A 129 9.46 -43.43 -5.20
CA PHE A 129 8.22 -43.01 -5.84
C PHE A 129 7.71 -44.03 -6.86
N ALA A 130 8.59 -44.79 -7.52
CA ALA A 130 8.17 -45.90 -8.38
C ALA A 130 7.36 -46.96 -7.63
N HIS A 131 7.65 -47.21 -6.34
CA HIS A 131 6.85 -48.11 -5.51
C HIS A 131 5.48 -47.52 -5.16
N ILE A 132 5.41 -46.22 -4.86
CA ILE A 132 4.15 -45.49 -4.63
C ILE A 132 3.27 -45.53 -5.89
N LYS A 133 3.84 -45.21 -7.05
CA LYS A 133 3.15 -45.29 -8.35
C LYS A 133 2.63 -46.70 -8.61
N ARG A 134 3.47 -47.73 -8.42
CA ARG A 134 3.08 -49.13 -8.58
C ARG A 134 1.98 -49.55 -7.61
N PHE A 135 1.99 -49.04 -6.37
CA PHE A 135 0.92 -49.29 -5.40
C PHE A 135 -0.41 -48.76 -5.95
N PHE A 136 -0.46 -47.49 -6.35
CA PHE A 136 -1.68 -46.90 -6.91
C PHE A 136 -2.13 -47.55 -8.22
N THR A 137 -1.20 -48.01 -9.07
CA THR A 137 -1.55 -48.85 -10.24
C THR A 137 -2.28 -50.12 -9.85
N LYS A 138 -1.88 -50.79 -8.75
CA LYS A 138 -2.57 -52.01 -8.28
C LYS A 138 -3.90 -51.72 -7.62
N VAL A 139 -4.00 -50.60 -6.90
CA VAL A 139 -5.27 -50.12 -6.33
C VAL A 139 -6.28 -49.81 -7.46
N GLN A 140 -5.85 -49.10 -8.49
CA GLN A 140 -6.67 -48.78 -9.67
C GLN A 140 -7.07 -50.03 -10.45
N ALA A 141 -6.15 -50.98 -10.67
CA ALA A 141 -6.44 -52.25 -11.33
C ALA A 141 -7.45 -53.12 -10.56
N ALA A 142 -7.53 -52.97 -9.24
CA ALA A 142 -8.55 -53.60 -8.39
C ALA A 142 -9.91 -52.86 -8.42
N GLY A 143 -10.04 -51.81 -9.23
CA GLY A 143 -11.25 -50.99 -9.36
C GLY A 143 -11.47 -50.02 -8.19
N ILE A 144 -10.49 -49.87 -7.29
CA ILE A 144 -10.56 -48.97 -6.14
C ILE A 144 -10.05 -47.59 -6.58
N ARG A 145 -10.79 -46.55 -6.20
CA ARG A 145 -10.51 -45.17 -6.63
C ARG A 145 -10.26 -44.27 -5.41
N PRO A 146 -9.00 -43.94 -5.11
CA PRO A 146 -8.67 -43.05 -4.01
C PRO A 146 -9.14 -41.61 -4.26
N ILE A 147 -9.79 -41.04 -3.26
CA ILE A 147 -10.09 -39.61 -3.16
C ILE A 147 -9.41 -39.11 -1.89
N VAL A 148 -8.38 -38.30 -2.07
CA VAL A 148 -7.58 -37.78 -0.96
C VAL A 148 -8.00 -36.35 -0.67
N ILE A 149 -8.47 -36.12 0.55
CA ILE A 149 -8.85 -34.80 1.04
C ILE A 149 -7.63 -34.22 1.78
N LEU A 150 -7.06 -33.13 1.26
CA LEU A 150 -5.90 -32.47 1.84
C LEU A 150 -6.32 -31.17 2.52
N ASP A 151 -6.41 -31.17 3.85
CA ASP A 151 -6.73 -29.97 4.63
C ASP A 151 -5.48 -29.14 4.94
N LYS A 152 -5.68 -27.83 5.05
CA LYS A 152 -4.67 -26.80 5.37
C LYS A 152 -3.46 -26.85 4.44
N PHE A 153 -3.73 -26.90 3.14
CA PHE A 153 -2.68 -27.03 2.13
C PHE A 153 -1.77 -25.80 2.06
N GLU A 154 -2.17 -24.64 2.60
CA GLU A 154 -1.31 -23.46 2.68
C GLU A 154 0.00 -23.69 3.48
N TYR A 155 0.06 -24.71 4.33
CA TYR A 155 1.31 -25.08 5.02
C TYR A 155 2.35 -25.71 4.07
N ALA A 156 1.94 -26.17 2.88
CA ALA A 156 2.87 -26.73 1.91
C ALA A 156 3.93 -25.71 1.50
N GLY A 157 3.54 -24.45 1.28
CA GLY A 157 4.45 -23.35 0.99
C GLY A 157 5.36 -22.95 2.15
N GLN A 158 5.18 -23.52 3.35
CA GLN A 158 6.09 -23.33 4.48
C GLN A 158 7.02 -24.53 4.70
N TYR A 159 6.54 -25.75 4.43
CA TYR A 159 7.29 -26.98 4.71
C TYR A 159 8.09 -27.48 3.50
N TYR A 160 7.73 -27.06 2.28
CA TYR A 160 8.28 -27.60 1.03
C TYR A 160 8.84 -26.53 0.10
N LEU A 161 9.29 -25.36 0.61
CA LEU A 161 9.81 -24.23 -0.17
C LEU A 161 10.91 -24.61 -1.20
N ASP A 162 11.69 -25.65 -0.91
CA ASP A 162 12.77 -26.12 -1.79
C ASP A 162 12.57 -27.57 -2.28
N ASP A 163 11.40 -28.16 -1.99
CA ASP A 163 11.10 -29.55 -2.28
C ASP A 163 10.08 -29.67 -3.42
N THR A 164 10.58 -29.55 -4.66
CA THR A 164 9.76 -29.73 -5.87
C THR A 164 9.09 -31.10 -5.91
N ILE A 165 9.67 -32.09 -5.24
CA ILE A 165 9.27 -33.49 -5.31
C ILE A 165 7.87 -33.68 -4.72
N PHE A 166 7.52 -32.94 -3.68
CA PHE A 166 6.19 -33.01 -3.07
C PHE A 166 5.09 -32.67 -4.10
N LEU A 167 5.18 -31.49 -4.72
CA LEU A 167 4.19 -31.01 -5.68
C LEU A 167 4.20 -31.83 -6.98
N GLU A 168 5.39 -32.21 -7.46
CA GLU A 168 5.52 -33.10 -8.62
C GLU A 168 4.88 -34.46 -8.37
N GLY A 169 5.05 -35.01 -7.16
CA GLY A 169 4.45 -36.27 -6.77
C GLY A 169 2.92 -36.22 -6.72
N LEU A 170 2.36 -35.14 -6.16
CA LEU A 170 0.91 -34.91 -6.18
C LEU A 170 0.38 -34.82 -7.62
N ARG A 171 1.06 -34.03 -8.46
CA ARG A 171 0.71 -33.82 -9.88
C ARG A 171 0.75 -35.12 -10.68
N GLU A 172 1.81 -35.92 -10.53
CA GLU A 172 1.96 -37.19 -11.22
C GLU A 172 0.84 -38.18 -10.85
N LEU A 173 0.50 -38.28 -9.56
CA LEU A 173 -0.58 -39.14 -9.08
C LEU A 173 -1.98 -38.65 -9.54
N ALA A 174 -2.14 -37.35 -9.76
CA ALA A 174 -3.39 -36.75 -10.25
C ALA A 174 -3.63 -37.01 -11.74
N ILE A 175 -2.61 -36.76 -12.57
CA ILE A 175 -2.76 -36.69 -14.03
C ILE A 175 -2.72 -38.09 -14.66
N HIS A 176 -1.86 -38.98 -14.15
CA HIS A 176 -1.57 -40.22 -14.85
C HIS A 176 -2.77 -41.18 -14.82
N PRO A 177 -3.27 -41.66 -15.98
CA PRO A 177 -4.49 -42.50 -16.06
C PRO A 177 -4.41 -43.83 -15.29
N ASP A 178 -3.20 -44.31 -15.02
CA ASP A 178 -2.94 -45.56 -14.30
C ASP A 178 -3.05 -45.44 -12.78
N TYR A 179 -3.00 -44.23 -12.21
CA TYR A 179 -3.03 -44.02 -10.75
C TYR A 179 -4.41 -43.53 -10.28
N GLN A 180 -4.99 -42.56 -11.01
CA GLN A 180 -6.31 -41.96 -10.78
C GLN A 180 -6.57 -41.53 -9.33
N VAL A 181 -5.55 -40.96 -8.68
CA VAL A 181 -5.73 -40.37 -7.34
C VAL A 181 -6.40 -39.01 -7.53
N ALA A 182 -7.62 -38.84 -7.02
CA ALA A 182 -8.29 -37.56 -7.06
C ALA A 182 -7.96 -36.74 -5.80
N TRP A 183 -7.50 -35.51 -5.98
CA TRP A 183 -7.22 -34.59 -4.88
C TRP A 183 -8.40 -33.66 -4.64
N VAL A 184 -8.79 -33.53 -3.38
CA VAL A 184 -9.70 -32.49 -2.89
C VAL A 184 -8.91 -31.63 -1.90
N ILE A 185 -8.37 -30.52 -2.40
CA ILE A 185 -7.45 -29.67 -1.64
C ILE A 185 -8.23 -28.55 -0.94
N LEU A 186 -8.02 -28.33 0.35
CA LEU A 186 -8.58 -27.21 1.10
C LEU A 186 -7.45 -26.26 1.47
N SER A 187 -7.56 -25.01 1.04
CA SER A 187 -6.53 -24.01 1.28
C SER A 187 -7.13 -22.64 1.57
N ARG A 188 -6.37 -21.83 2.32
CA ARG A 188 -6.62 -20.38 2.42
C ARG A 188 -5.95 -19.59 1.30
N VAL A 189 -4.89 -20.13 0.71
CA VAL A 189 -4.07 -19.47 -0.31
C VAL A 189 -4.22 -20.21 -1.65
N PRO A 190 -4.28 -19.53 -2.80
CA PRO A 190 -4.39 -20.19 -4.10
C PRO A 190 -3.18 -21.08 -4.38
N LEU A 191 -3.36 -22.14 -5.17
CA LEU A 191 -2.27 -23.06 -5.49
C LEU A 191 -1.12 -22.35 -6.18
N GLU A 192 -1.42 -21.50 -7.18
CA GLU A 192 -0.45 -20.66 -7.90
C GLU A 192 0.56 -19.99 -6.96
N ARG A 193 0.06 -19.38 -5.88
CA ARG A 193 0.86 -18.63 -4.93
C ARG A 193 1.68 -19.52 -4.00
N ILE A 194 1.21 -20.73 -3.70
CA ILE A 194 1.96 -21.75 -2.96
C ILE A 194 3.08 -22.30 -3.87
N GLU A 195 2.81 -22.51 -5.15
CA GLU A 195 3.76 -23.09 -6.10
C GLU A 195 4.84 -22.09 -6.55
N PHE A 196 4.49 -20.80 -6.67
CA PHE A 196 5.47 -19.74 -6.89
C PHE A 196 6.57 -19.75 -5.82
N GLN A 197 6.25 -20.19 -4.61
CA GLN A 197 7.20 -20.33 -3.50
C GLN A 197 8.07 -21.60 -3.60
N CYS A 198 7.72 -22.58 -4.45
CA CYS A 198 8.31 -23.93 -4.47
C CYS A 198 9.19 -24.28 -5.71
N CYS A 199 9.55 -23.31 -6.56
CA CYS A 199 10.45 -23.45 -7.74
C CYS A 199 9.94 -24.34 -8.92
N GLY A 200 10.52 -24.13 -10.12
CA GLY A 200 9.89 -24.33 -11.43
C GLY A 200 9.61 -25.76 -11.95
N GLY A 201 8.47 -25.87 -12.65
CA GLY A 201 7.95 -27.05 -13.37
C GLY A 201 6.54 -26.74 -13.92
N SER A 202 5.80 -27.71 -14.49
CA SER A 202 4.38 -27.51 -14.83
C SER A 202 3.53 -27.43 -13.55
N PRO A 203 2.87 -26.30 -13.24
CA PRO A 203 2.25 -26.16 -11.92
C PRO A 203 1.10 -27.16 -11.68
N LEU A 204 0.98 -27.66 -10.45
CA LEU A 204 -0.13 -28.46 -9.93
C LEU A 204 -1.48 -27.78 -10.17
N GLU A 205 -1.51 -26.45 -10.21
CA GLU A 205 -2.70 -25.69 -10.60
C GLU A 205 -3.28 -26.13 -11.95
N ASN A 206 -2.45 -26.58 -12.90
CA ASN A 206 -2.92 -27.07 -14.19
C ASN A 206 -3.56 -28.46 -14.09
N ALA A 207 -3.24 -29.21 -13.04
CA ALA A 207 -3.80 -30.54 -12.76
C ALA A 207 -5.06 -30.47 -11.88
N VAL A 208 -5.21 -29.39 -11.10
CA VAL A 208 -6.24 -29.24 -10.07
C VAL A 208 -7.05 -27.98 -10.34
N GLU A 209 -8.34 -28.12 -10.65
CA GLU A 209 -9.21 -26.97 -10.83
C GLU A 209 -9.41 -26.23 -9.51
N GLN A 210 -9.26 -24.91 -9.49
CA GLN A 210 -9.43 -24.09 -8.29
C GLN A 210 -10.82 -23.46 -8.26
N ARG A 211 -11.53 -23.65 -7.16
CA ARG A 211 -12.83 -23.02 -6.88
C ARG A 211 -12.74 -22.19 -5.62
N TYR A 212 -13.01 -20.90 -5.75
CA TYR A 212 -13.11 -20.01 -4.60
C TYR A 212 -14.45 -20.16 -3.89
N LEU A 213 -14.41 -20.34 -2.58
CA LEU A 213 -15.56 -20.19 -1.69
C LEU A 213 -15.55 -18.77 -1.14
N THR A 214 -16.58 -18.01 -1.49
CA THR A 214 -16.83 -16.63 -1.05
C THR A 214 -17.95 -16.60 0.00
N PRO A 215 -18.19 -15.50 0.72
CA PRO A 215 -19.45 -15.27 1.42
C PRO A 215 -20.67 -15.54 0.51
N PHE A 216 -21.82 -15.89 1.08
CA PHE A 216 -23.05 -16.05 0.29
C PHE A 216 -23.35 -14.73 -0.44
N GLN A 217 -23.41 -14.81 -1.78
CA GLN A 217 -23.76 -13.67 -2.64
C GLN A 217 -25.12 -13.87 -3.28
N ASP A 218 -25.55 -15.12 -3.42
CA ASP A 218 -26.85 -15.48 -3.98
C ASP A 218 -27.93 -15.16 -2.95
N GLU A 219 -28.94 -14.39 -3.36
CA GLU A 219 -30.10 -14.08 -2.51
C GLU A 219 -30.83 -15.36 -2.10
N GLY A 220 -30.79 -16.42 -2.91
CA GLY A 220 -31.33 -17.74 -2.59
C GLY A 220 -30.65 -18.38 -1.38
N ASP A 221 -29.32 -18.46 -1.37
CA ASP A 221 -28.55 -19.00 -0.23
C ASP A 221 -28.80 -18.21 1.06
N ILE A 222 -28.86 -16.86 0.97
CA ILE A 222 -29.16 -15.99 2.12
C ILE A 222 -30.58 -16.21 2.61
N THR A 223 -31.56 -16.28 1.71
CA THR A 223 -32.97 -16.50 2.05
C THR A 223 -33.15 -17.86 2.73
N LEU A 224 -32.58 -18.92 2.17
CA LEU A 224 -32.58 -20.26 2.76
C LEU A 224 -31.99 -20.26 4.18
N TYR A 225 -30.92 -19.48 4.39
CA TYR A 225 -30.34 -19.33 5.70
C TYR A 225 -31.27 -18.62 6.69
N LEU A 226 -31.85 -17.48 6.30
CA LEU A 226 -32.74 -16.69 7.15
C LEU A 226 -34.04 -17.44 7.48
N ASP A 227 -34.59 -18.19 6.54
CA ASP A 227 -35.78 -19.01 6.76
C ASP A 227 -35.50 -20.10 7.79
N HIS A 228 -34.32 -20.72 7.74
CA HIS A 228 -33.91 -21.68 8.76
C HIS A 228 -33.73 -21.05 10.15
N VAL A 229 -33.18 -19.83 10.22
CA VAL A 229 -33.08 -19.08 11.48
C VAL A 229 -34.48 -18.78 12.04
N ALA A 230 -35.43 -18.43 11.17
CA ALA A 230 -36.83 -18.22 11.57
C ALA A 230 -37.47 -19.50 12.12
N GLU A 231 -37.29 -20.64 11.44
CA GLU A 231 -37.74 -21.97 11.90
C GLU A 231 -37.12 -22.35 13.26
N ALA A 232 -35.86 -21.95 13.50
CA ALA A 232 -35.15 -22.21 14.74
C ALA A 232 -35.59 -21.31 15.92
N GLY A 233 -36.64 -20.49 15.73
CA GLY A 233 -37.27 -19.66 16.76
C GLY A 233 -36.89 -18.18 16.73
N LEU A 234 -36.28 -17.70 15.64
CA LEU A 234 -35.88 -16.29 15.49
C LEU A 234 -36.49 -15.65 14.23
N PRO A 235 -37.82 -15.46 14.20
CA PRO A 235 -38.46 -14.80 13.07
C PRO A 235 -38.01 -13.33 12.99
N MET A 236 -37.43 -12.94 11.86
CA MET A 236 -36.97 -11.58 11.59
C MET A 236 -37.85 -10.92 10.53
N ASN A 237 -38.28 -9.68 10.80
CA ASN A 237 -38.89 -8.80 9.79
C ASN A 237 -37.84 -8.26 8.80
N GLN A 238 -38.25 -7.50 7.78
CA GLN A 238 -37.32 -7.02 6.74
C GLN A 238 -36.23 -6.09 7.29
N GLU A 239 -36.59 -5.11 8.12
CA GLU A 239 -35.63 -4.17 8.74
C GLU A 239 -34.58 -4.91 9.59
N GLN A 240 -35.03 -5.92 10.34
CA GLN A 240 -34.20 -6.80 11.14
C GLN A 240 -33.25 -7.66 10.29
N ARG A 241 -33.72 -8.17 9.15
CA ARG A 241 -32.88 -8.90 8.17
C ARG A 241 -31.84 -7.96 7.56
N ASP A 242 -32.23 -6.76 7.16
CA ASP A 242 -31.33 -5.76 6.57
C ASP A 242 -30.24 -5.36 7.57
N PHE A 243 -30.61 -5.13 8.84
CA PHE A 243 -29.66 -4.89 9.92
C PHE A 243 -28.70 -6.08 10.10
N PHE A 244 -29.22 -7.31 10.20
CA PHE A 244 -28.41 -8.52 10.35
C PHE A 244 -27.38 -8.69 9.22
N LEU A 245 -27.80 -8.45 7.98
CA LEU A 245 -26.95 -8.51 6.80
C LEU A 245 -25.98 -7.32 6.70
N ALA A 246 -26.31 -6.14 7.23
CA ALA A 246 -25.36 -5.03 7.30
C ALA A 246 -24.12 -5.36 8.15
N TYR A 247 -24.28 -6.20 9.18
CA TYR A 247 -23.17 -6.64 10.04
C TYR A 247 -22.41 -7.84 9.48
N CYS A 248 -23.13 -8.90 9.10
CA CYS A 248 -22.53 -10.17 8.70
C CYS A 248 -22.24 -10.26 7.20
N GLY A 249 -22.91 -9.44 6.38
CA GLY A 249 -22.99 -9.68 4.95
C GLY A 249 -23.60 -11.05 4.67
N GLY A 250 -22.99 -11.77 3.74
CA GLY A 250 -23.26 -13.19 3.52
C GLY A 250 -22.27 -14.15 4.21
N HIS A 251 -21.44 -13.68 5.17
CA HIS A 251 -20.36 -14.52 5.70
C HIS A 251 -20.90 -15.67 6.58
N PRO A 252 -20.75 -16.96 6.21
CA PRO A 252 -21.46 -18.07 6.86
C PRO A 252 -21.19 -18.20 8.35
N TYR A 253 -19.94 -18.03 8.78
CA TYR A 253 -19.59 -18.05 10.19
C TYR A 253 -20.17 -16.87 10.98
N LEU A 254 -20.17 -15.66 10.41
CA LEU A 254 -20.68 -14.48 11.12
C LEU A 254 -22.20 -14.54 11.25
N LEU A 255 -22.89 -14.97 10.18
CA LEU A 255 -24.32 -15.24 10.20
C LEU A 255 -24.67 -16.26 11.31
N HIS A 256 -23.92 -17.38 11.39
CA HIS A 256 -24.16 -18.40 12.40
C HIS A 256 -23.83 -17.96 13.83
N ALA A 257 -22.70 -17.28 14.02
CA ALA A 257 -22.32 -16.76 15.32
C ALA A 257 -23.37 -15.76 15.82
N LEU A 258 -23.77 -14.82 14.96
CA LEU A 258 -24.74 -13.80 15.32
C LEU A 258 -26.12 -14.39 15.62
N SER A 259 -26.62 -15.32 14.79
CA SER A 259 -27.91 -15.96 15.04
C SER A 259 -27.94 -16.75 16.35
N ASN A 260 -26.87 -17.46 16.70
CA ASN A 260 -26.79 -18.17 17.98
C ASN A 260 -26.81 -17.20 19.17
N HIS A 261 -26.05 -16.10 19.11
CA HIS A 261 -26.02 -15.10 20.18
C HIS A 261 -27.34 -14.34 20.34
N LEU A 262 -28.01 -14.04 19.22
CA LEU A 262 -29.34 -13.46 19.25
C LEU A 262 -30.35 -14.44 19.87
N LYS A 263 -30.22 -15.75 19.62
CA LYS A 263 -31.12 -16.77 20.19
C LYS A 263 -31.15 -16.75 21.71
N GLU A 264 -30.00 -16.58 22.33
CA GLU A 264 -29.86 -16.57 23.80
C GLU A 264 -30.41 -15.29 24.44
N SER A 265 -30.53 -14.21 23.67
CA SER A 265 -30.93 -12.88 24.13
C SER A 265 -32.28 -12.42 23.56
N TRP A 266 -32.98 -13.29 22.82
CA TRP A 266 -34.24 -12.99 22.15
C TRP A 266 -35.43 -12.96 23.12
N HIS A 267 -35.45 -11.92 23.94
CA HIS A 267 -36.50 -11.62 24.90
C HIS A 267 -37.06 -10.19 24.74
N SER A 268 -36.57 -9.42 23.75
CA SER A 268 -36.89 -8.00 23.56
C SER A 268 -37.46 -7.70 22.18
N ASP A 269 -38.31 -6.66 22.09
CA ASP A 269 -38.97 -6.22 20.84
C ASP A 269 -38.01 -5.56 19.82
N SER A 270 -36.71 -5.39 20.13
CA SER A 270 -35.72 -4.78 19.22
C SER A 270 -34.41 -5.58 19.13
N ILE A 271 -33.95 -5.81 17.89
CA ILE A 271 -32.65 -6.48 17.62
C ILE A 271 -31.47 -5.68 18.15
N GLU A 272 -31.54 -4.35 18.11
CA GLU A 272 -30.46 -3.48 18.60
C GLU A 272 -30.20 -3.68 20.09
N THR A 273 -31.24 -3.83 20.91
CA THR A 273 -31.09 -4.06 22.35
C THR A 273 -30.49 -5.45 22.63
N ALA A 274 -30.93 -6.47 21.91
CA ALA A 274 -30.33 -7.82 21.97
C ALA A 274 -28.88 -7.82 21.49
N PHE A 275 -28.54 -7.01 20.48
CA PHE A 275 -27.19 -6.87 19.93
C PHE A 275 -26.22 -6.24 20.94
N ILE A 276 -26.63 -5.15 21.60
CA ILE A 276 -25.84 -4.48 22.63
C ILE A 276 -25.60 -5.40 23.84
N GLN A 277 -26.57 -6.23 24.20
CA GLN A 277 -26.49 -7.13 25.35
C GLN A 277 -25.65 -8.40 25.10
N SER A 278 -25.42 -8.81 23.86
CA SER A 278 -24.91 -10.14 23.50
C SER A 278 -23.40 -10.24 23.19
N ASN A 279 -22.60 -9.20 23.47
CA ASN A 279 -21.14 -9.18 23.19
C ASN A 279 -20.75 -9.46 21.72
N VAL A 280 -21.69 -9.32 20.77
CA VAL A 280 -21.48 -9.63 19.35
C VAL A 280 -20.30 -8.89 18.73
N THR A 281 -20.08 -7.64 19.14
CA THR A 281 -18.96 -6.82 18.67
C THR A 281 -17.61 -7.49 18.89
N LYS A 282 -17.44 -8.22 20.00
CA LYS A 282 -16.21 -8.94 20.30
C LYS A 282 -15.94 -10.03 19.25
N ILE A 283 -16.95 -10.82 18.89
CA ILE A 283 -16.83 -11.90 17.92
C ILE A 283 -16.51 -11.36 16.52
N LEU A 284 -17.19 -10.28 16.14
CA LEU A 284 -16.92 -9.58 14.88
C LEU A 284 -15.47 -9.09 14.84
N TYR A 285 -14.99 -8.43 15.90
CA TYR A 285 -13.61 -7.92 15.95
C TYR A 285 -12.55 -9.02 16.02
N GLU A 286 -12.82 -10.12 16.72
CA GLU A 286 -11.92 -11.29 16.73
C GLU A 286 -11.81 -11.91 15.33
N TYR A 287 -12.92 -12.02 14.61
CA TYR A 287 -12.92 -12.46 13.21
C TYR A 287 -12.20 -11.47 12.31
N TYR A 288 -12.48 -10.16 12.42
CA TYR A 288 -11.82 -9.13 11.62
C TYR A 288 -10.32 -9.12 11.88
N THR A 289 -9.88 -9.26 13.13
CA THR A 289 -8.45 -9.35 13.48
C THR A 289 -7.78 -10.50 12.72
N LYS A 290 -8.36 -11.70 12.72
CA LYS A 290 -7.83 -12.86 11.97
C LYS A 290 -7.81 -12.60 10.46
N LEU A 291 -8.84 -11.96 9.93
CA LEU A 291 -8.91 -11.59 8.52
C LEU A 291 -7.83 -10.56 8.16
N LEU A 292 -7.64 -9.53 8.98
CA LEU A 292 -6.59 -8.53 8.79
C LEU A 292 -5.19 -9.15 8.88
N THR A 293 -4.95 -10.05 9.84
CA THR A 293 -3.69 -10.81 9.92
C THR A 293 -3.43 -11.57 8.63
N PHE A 294 -4.42 -12.31 8.12
CA PHE A 294 -4.31 -13.01 6.84
C PHE A 294 -4.02 -12.05 5.68
N LEU A 295 -4.75 -10.93 5.59
CA LEU A 295 -4.53 -9.94 4.54
C LEU A 295 -3.14 -9.31 4.60
N LYS A 296 -2.60 -9.06 5.80
CA LYS A 296 -1.23 -8.58 6.00
C LYS A 296 -0.21 -9.63 5.58
N GLU A 297 -0.37 -10.89 5.99
CA GLU A 297 0.48 -12.01 5.56
C GLU A 297 0.49 -12.19 4.04
N GLN A 298 -0.62 -11.87 3.36
CA GLN A 298 -0.74 -11.95 1.91
C GLN A 298 -0.42 -10.63 1.17
N ASN A 299 0.04 -9.59 1.86
CA ASN A 299 0.27 -8.24 1.29
C ASN A 299 -0.97 -7.61 0.61
N LEU A 300 -2.17 -8.03 1.00
CA LEU A 300 -3.46 -7.55 0.45
C LEU A 300 -4.14 -6.49 1.34
N PHE A 301 -3.63 -6.27 2.56
CA PHE A 301 -4.25 -5.31 3.50
C PHE A 301 -4.19 -3.87 2.97
N TYR A 302 -3.02 -3.39 2.55
CA TYR A 302 -2.90 -2.04 2.00
C TYR A 302 -3.65 -1.89 0.67
N PRO A 303 -3.53 -2.82 -0.31
CA PRO A 303 -4.39 -2.80 -1.49
C PRO A 303 -5.88 -2.66 -1.18
N LEU A 304 -6.39 -3.42 -0.20
CA LEU A 304 -7.78 -3.31 0.25
C LEU A 304 -8.14 -1.89 0.71
N LEU A 305 -7.31 -1.28 1.55
CA LEU A 305 -7.56 0.07 2.05
C LEU A 305 -7.51 1.12 0.94
N GLN A 306 -6.54 1.02 0.02
CA GLN A 306 -6.45 1.94 -1.12
C GLN A 306 -7.67 1.84 -2.04
N ILE A 307 -8.15 0.62 -2.31
CA ILE A 307 -9.36 0.39 -3.09
C ILE A 307 -10.57 1.08 -2.45
N LEU A 308 -10.71 0.97 -1.13
CA LEU A 308 -11.89 1.44 -0.40
C LEU A 308 -11.84 2.93 -0.02
N PHE A 309 -10.66 3.47 0.25
CA PHE A 309 -10.50 4.79 0.89
C PHE A 309 -9.47 5.70 0.20
N GLY A 310 -8.66 5.16 -0.72
CA GLY A 310 -7.49 5.86 -1.25
C GLY A 310 -6.38 6.03 -0.19
N PRO A 311 -5.27 6.73 -0.51
CA PRO A 311 -4.89 7.09 -1.87
C PRO A 311 -4.47 5.86 -2.69
N ILE A 312 -4.70 5.88 -3.99
CA ILE A 312 -4.36 4.79 -4.91
C ILE A 312 -2.89 4.93 -5.33
N TYR A 313 -2.07 3.93 -4.99
CA TYR A 313 -0.65 3.91 -5.30
C TYR A 313 -0.06 2.49 -5.32
N LYS A 314 0.65 2.14 -6.41
CA LYS A 314 1.21 0.79 -6.66
C LYS A 314 0.17 -0.34 -6.62
N LEU A 315 -1.11 -0.01 -6.81
CA LEU A 315 -2.18 -0.99 -6.87
C LEU A 315 -2.17 -1.72 -8.22
N GLU A 316 -2.19 -3.05 -8.20
CA GLU A 316 -2.26 -3.88 -9.41
C GLU A 316 -3.67 -4.46 -9.62
N GLN A 317 -3.98 -4.83 -10.86
CA GLN A 317 -5.25 -5.50 -11.17
C GLN A 317 -5.38 -6.85 -10.45
N THR A 318 -4.26 -7.57 -10.33
CA THR A 318 -4.15 -8.84 -9.61
C THR A 318 -4.54 -8.72 -8.14
N ASP A 319 -4.27 -7.57 -7.49
CA ASP A 319 -4.70 -7.32 -6.11
C ASP A 319 -6.23 -7.25 -6.00
N ILE A 320 -6.86 -6.51 -6.92
CA ILE A 320 -8.31 -6.37 -7.00
C ILE A 320 -8.95 -7.73 -7.28
N ASP A 321 -8.45 -8.44 -8.27
CA ASP A 321 -8.97 -9.75 -8.69
C ASP A 321 -8.87 -10.77 -7.55
N THR A 322 -7.76 -10.72 -6.78
CA THR A 322 -7.55 -11.59 -5.62
C THR A 322 -8.54 -11.26 -4.50
N LEU A 323 -8.67 -9.99 -4.11
CA LEU A 323 -9.62 -9.54 -3.08
C LEU A 323 -11.07 -9.85 -3.46
N HIS A 324 -11.41 -9.69 -4.74
CA HIS A 324 -12.71 -10.04 -5.30
C HIS A 324 -12.95 -11.56 -5.29
N SER A 325 -11.94 -12.36 -5.66
CA SER A 325 -12.02 -13.84 -5.65
C SER A 325 -12.24 -14.40 -4.25
N TYR A 326 -11.67 -13.77 -3.22
CA TYR A 326 -12.00 -14.10 -1.82
C TYR A 326 -13.40 -13.65 -1.38
N GLY A 327 -14.07 -12.83 -2.18
CA GLY A 327 -15.33 -12.19 -1.83
C GLY A 327 -15.18 -11.19 -0.70
N ILE A 328 -14.01 -10.55 -0.56
CA ILE A 328 -13.79 -9.50 0.43
C ILE A 328 -14.37 -8.19 -0.05
N ILE A 329 -14.22 -7.91 -1.36
CA ILE A 329 -14.76 -6.74 -2.04
C ILE A 329 -15.72 -7.13 -3.16
N HIS A 330 -16.67 -6.24 -3.43
CA HIS A 330 -17.62 -6.34 -4.53
C HIS A 330 -17.69 -5.00 -5.25
N ALA A 331 -17.72 -5.04 -6.57
CA ALA A 331 -18.02 -3.85 -7.36
C ALA A 331 -19.49 -3.48 -7.13
N HIS A 332 -19.72 -2.26 -6.66
CA HIS A 332 -21.03 -1.65 -6.66
C HIS A 332 -21.25 -1.03 -8.04
N ILE A 333 -22.21 -1.57 -8.78
CA ILE A 333 -22.67 -0.98 -10.04
C ILE A 333 -23.86 -0.10 -9.69
N PRO A 334 -23.73 1.23 -9.76
CA PRO A 334 -24.82 2.12 -9.41
C PRO A 334 -25.99 1.94 -10.37
N ALA A 335 -27.20 2.16 -9.85
CA ALA A 335 -28.45 1.90 -10.57
C ALA A 335 -28.78 2.94 -11.66
N SER A 336 -27.99 4.02 -11.78
CA SER A 336 -28.24 5.12 -12.72
C SER A 336 -26.98 5.58 -13.45
N ASP A 337 -27.16 6.01 -14.70
CA ASP A 337 -26.10 6.53 -15.58
C ASP A 337 -25.50 7.87 -15.12
N GLU A 338 -25.99 8.49 -14.05
CA GLU A 338 -25.43 9.73 -13.50
C GLU A 338 -24.26 9.46 -12.53
N GLU A 339 -24.23 8.29 -11.88
CA GLU A 339 -23.13 7.79 -11.06
C GLU A 339 -22.19 6.91 -11.90
N LYS A 340 -21.61 7.42 -13.00
CA LYS A 340 -20.85 6.62 -14.02
C LYS A 340 -19.62 5.84 -13.52
N ARG A 341 -19.40 5.73 -12.21
CA ARG A 341 -18.20 5.19 -11.58
C ARG A 341 -18.59 4.16 -10.52
N GLY A 342 -18.40 2.89 -10.88
CA GLY A 342 -18.52 1.81 -9.92
C GLY A 342 -17.44 1.93 -8.85
N TRP A 343 -17.81 1.73 -7.59
CA TRP A 343 -16.90 1.75 -6.45
C TRP A 343 -16.95 0.41 -5.71
N TYR A 344 -15.92 0.10 -4.94
CA TYR A 344 -15.86 -1.17 -4.22
C TYR A 344 -16.42 -1.05 -2.81
N ARG A 345 -17.22 -2.04 -2.40
CA ARG A 345 -17.66 -2.22 -1.01
C ARG A 345 -17.15 -3.56 -0.48
N THR A 346 -17.01 -3.69 0.84
CA THR A 346 -16.67 -4.99 1.42
C THR A 346 -17.90 -5.90 1.53
N PHE A 347 -17.68 -7.16 1.92
CA PHE A 347 -18.76 -8.13 2.12
C PHE A 347 -19.80 -7.71 3.17
N SER A 348 -19.47 -6.80 4.10
CA SER A 348 -20.44 -6.22 5.06
C SER A 348 -20.17 -4.75 5.36
N LEU A 349 -21.23 -3.97 5.57
CA LEU A 349 -21.15 -2.54 5.89
C LEU A 349 -20.42 -2.29 7.22
N HIS A 350 -20.64 -3.15 8.20
CA HIS A 350 -19.94 -3.07 9.48
C HIS A 350 -18.43 -3.30 9.32
N PHE A 351 -18.01 -4.27 8.50
CA PHE A 351 -16.58 -4.47 8.23
C PHE A 351 -15.98 -3.29 7.46
N HIS A 352 -16.71 -2.69 6.51
CA HIS A 352 -16.28 -1.47 5.82
C HIS A 352 -16.06 -0.31 6.82
N THR A 353 -16.99 -0.12 7.76
CA THR A 353 -16.91 0.93 8.78
C THR A 353 -15.74 0.68 9.74
N TYR A 354 -15.54 -0.58 10.15
CA TYR A 354 -14.40 -0.99 10.96
C TYR A 354 -13.07 -0.68 10.26
N LEU A 355 -12.93 -1.04 8.99
CA LEU A 355 -11.73 -0.72 8.21
C LEU A 355 -11.49 0.79 8.08
N LYS A 356 -12.55 1.60 7.97
CA LYS A 356 -12.41 3.07 7.93
C LYS A 356 -11.85 3.62 9.23
N GLN A 357 -12.23 3.05 10.37
CA GLN A 357 -11.67 3.43 11.68
C GLN A 357 -10.21 3.01 11.80
N GLU A 358 -9.89 1.75 11.44
CA GLU A 358 -8.50 1.26 11.40
C GLU A 358 -7.63 2.07 10.44
N TRP A 359 -8.19 2.50 9.31
CA TRP A 359 -7.55 3.40 8.37
C TRP A 359 -7.23 4.74 9.05
N LEU A 360 -8.23 5.44 9.59
CA LEU A 360 -8.02 6.75 10.24
C LEU A 360 -7.03 6.72 11.41
N LEU A 361 -6.82 5.55 12.05
CA LEU A 361 -5.85 5.38 13.14
C LEU A 361 -4.44 5.00 12.68
N SER A 362 -4.27 4.59 11.42
CA SER A 362 -2.98 4.16 10.88
C SER A 362 -2.14 5.37 10.50
N THR A 363 -0.97 5.55 11.10
CA THR A 363 -0.03 6.63 10.73
C THR A 363 0.81 6.29 9.48
N GLU A 364 0.75 5.04 9.01
CA GLU A 364 1.52 4.53 7.86
C GLU A 364 0.72 4.65 6.56
N HIS A 365 0.16 5.82 6.29
CA HIS A 365 -0.49 6.06 5.01
C HIS A 365 0.56 6.30 3.94
N CYS A 366 0.52 5.48 2.88
CA CYS A 366 1.27 5.60 1.62
C CYS A 366 2.49 6.56 1.72
N PRO A 367 3.69 6.04 2.01
CA PRO A 367 4.84 6.88 2.38
C PRO A 367 5.18 7.92 1.32
N GLU A 368 4.91 7.64 0.04
CA GLU A 368 5.08 8.58 -1.05
C GLU A 368 4.10 9.76 -0.99
N PHE A 369 2.83 9.54 -0.67
CA PHE A 369 1.86 10.63 -0.47
C PHE A 369 2.14 11.43 0.80
N THR A 370 2.56 10.76 1.88
CA THR A 370 2.98 11.42 3.11
C THR A 370 4.22 12.27 2.87
N HIS A 371 5.20 11.75 2.13
CA HIS A 371 6.38 12.50 1.72
C HIS A 371 6.03 13.72 0.87
N LEU A 372 5.18 13.55 -0.14
CA LEU A 372 4.72 14.63 -1.01
C LEU A 372 3.96 15.72 -0.22
N THR A 373 3.07 15.32 0.69
CA THR A 373 2.33 16.21 1.58
C THR A 373 3.29 17.03 2.43
N ALA A 374 4.28 16.37 3.05
CA ALA A 374 5.31 17.04 3.85
C ALA A 374 6.18 17.99 3.02
N LEU A 375 6.51 17.63 1.77
CA LEU A 375 7.25 18.52 0.86
C LEU A 375 6.44 19.77 0.52
N LEU A 376 5.17 19.64 0.15
CA LEU A 376 4.30 20.79 -0.14
C LEU A 376 4.08 21.66 1.08
N GLN A 377 3.84 21.07 2.24
CA GLN A 377 3.71 21.82 3.48
C GLN A 377 5.00 22.58 3.79
N SER A 378 6.17 21.94 3.66
CA SER A 378 7.47 22.59 3.83
C SER A 378 7.67 23.73 2.83
N LEU A 379 7.29 23.52 1.56
CA LEU A 379 7.37 24.54 0.50
C LEU A 379 6.55 25.77 0.88
N ILE A 380 5.27 25.56 1.21
CA ILE A 380 4.32 26.62 1.53
C ILE A 380 4.76 27.38 2.77
N VAL A 381 5.07 26.67 3.87
CA VAL A 381 5.48 27.30 5.13
C VAL A 381 6.77 28.09 4.97
N THR A 382 7.77 27.51 4.28
CA THR A 382 9.06 28.19 4.08
C THR A 382 8.89 29.44 3.21
N ASN A 383 8.12 29.37 2.12
CA ASN A 383 7.90 30.52 1.25
C ASN A 383 7.14 31.64 1.98
N LEU A 384 6.08 31.31 2.72
CA LEU A 384 5.31 32.29 3.49
C LEU A 384 6.15 32.98 4.57
N LEU A 385 7.02 32.23 5.26
CA LEU A 385 7.98 32.80 6.21
C LEU A 385 8.94 33.79 5.54
N LEU A 386 9.42 33.46 4.34
CA LEU A 386 10.33 34.32 3.58
C LEU A 386 9.66 35.62 3.12
N GLN A 387 8.37 35.58 2.76
CA GLN A 387 7.68 36.72 2.16
C GLN A 387 6.93 37.60 3.16
N HIS A 388 6.22 37.01 4.13
CA HIS A 388 5.21 37.76 4.91
C HIS A 388 5.53 37.92 6.40
N LYS A 389 6.61 37.32 6.91
CA LYS A 389 7.01 37.29 8.34
C LYS A 389 5.99 36.68 9.33
N GLU A 390 4.73 36.50 8.94
CA GLU A 390 3.68 35.84 9.71
C GLU A 390 3.15 34.64 8.92
N ILE A 391 3.14 33.46 9.55
CA ILE A 391 2.49 32.28 8.99
C ILE A 391 0.99 32.39 9.35
N PRO A 392 0.06 32.17 8.41
CA PRO A 392 -1.36 32.07 8.74
C PRO A 392 -1.55 31.08 9.89
N GLN A 393 -2.21 31.53 10.97
CA GLN A 393 -2.38 30.75 12.20
C GLN A 393 -3.03 29.37 11.93
N THR A 394 -3.86 29.30 10.89
CA THR A 394 -4.49 28.07 10.38
C THR A 394 -3.51 27.00 9.89
N LEU A 395 -2.31 27.36 9.41
CA LEU A 395 -1.27 26.41 8.98
C LEU A 395 -0.40 25.93 10.15
N LEU A 396 -0.25 26.75 11.18
CA LEU A 396 0.48 26.43 12.41
C LEU A 396 -0.34 25.54 13.36
N GLU A 397 -1.66 25.71 13.40
CA GLU A 397 -2.56 24.92 14.24
C GLU A 397 -3.00 23.59 13.60
N ALA A 398 -2.74 23.40 12.30
CA ALA A 398 -3.17 22.23 11.54
C ALA A 398 -2.11 21.12 11.42
N GLU A 399 -1.29 20.91 12.46
CA GLU A 399 -0.24 19.87 12.47
C GLU A 399 -0.74 18.45 12.09
N GLU A 400 -2.07 18.19 12.14
CA GLU A 400 -2.62 16.85 11.87
C GLU A 400 -3.73 16.77 10.79
N THR A 401 -4.13 17.85 10.08
CA THR A 401 -5.36 17.77 9.24
C THR A 401 -5.34 18.36 7.83
N VAL A 402 -4.25 18.99 7.37
CA VAL A 402 -4.24 19.56 6.01
C VAL A 402 -4.07 18.45 4.98
N THR A 403 -5.08 18.28 4.12
CA THR A 403 -5.07 17.27 3.07
C THR A 403 -4.24 17.74 1.86
N LEU A 404 -3.73 16.78 1.08
CA LEU A 404 -2.95 17.08 -0.13
C LEU A 404 -3.69 17.99 -1.13
N PRO A 405 -5.00 17.79 -1.43
CA PRO A 405 -5.77 18.74 -2.24
C PRO A 405 -5.79 20.16 -1.68
N GLN A 406 -5.95 20.32 -0.36
CA GLN A 406 -5.95 21.65 0.28
C GLN A 406 -4.60 22.36 0.16
N LEU A 407 -3.48 21.62 0.25
CA LEU A 407 -2.15 22.20 0.02
C LEU A 407 -1.97 22.66 -1.43
N PHE A 408 -2.45 21.88 -2.40
CA PHE A 408 -2.42 22.29 -3.80
C PHE A 408 -3.34 23.49 -4.09
N ASP A 409 -4.55 23.52 -3.53
CA ASP A 409 -5.45 24.66 -3.66
C ASP A 409 -4.80 25.94 -3.13
N LEU A 410 -4.12 25.85 -1.99
CA LEU A 410 -3.38 26.98 -1.42
C LEU A 410 -2.21 27.41 -2.32
N LEU A 411 -1.40 26.47 -2.82
CA LEU A 411 -0.32 26.74 -3.75
C LEU A 411 -0.82 27.44 -5.02
N LEU A 412 -1.92 26.96 -5.61
CA LEU A 412 -2.48 27.47 -6.85
C LEU A 412 -3.21 28.80 -6.67
N ALA A 413 -3.79 29.05 -5.50
CA ALA A 413 -4.42 30.32 -5.14
C ALA A 413 -3.39 31.45 -5.01
N GLN A 414 -2.21 31.15 -4.46
CA GLN A 414 -1.11 32.09 -4.28
C GLN A 414 -0.03 31.95 -5.37
N TRP A 415 -0.38 31.44 -6.56
CA TRP A 415 0.62 31.05 -7.57
C TRP A 415 1.63 32.16 -7.91
N GLU A 416 1.21 33.43 -7.94
CA GLU A 416 2.09 34.57 -8.25
C GLU A 416 3.30 34.66 -7.29
N ASP A 417 3.10 34.28 -6.02
CA ASP A 417 4.13 34.27 -4.99
C ASP A 417 5.10 33.08 -5.12
N PHE A 418 4.65 31.99 -5.76
CA PHE A 418 5.42 30.76 -5.94
C PHE A 418 6.06 30.64 -7.33
N GLU A 419 5.48 31.28 -8.35
CA GLU A 419 5.88 31.18 -9.76
C GLU A 419 7.39 31.35 -9.99
N PRO A 420 8.10 32.29 -9.34
CA PRO A 420 9.54 32.43 -9.52
C PRO A 420 10.32 31.17 -9.14
N LEU A 421 9.88 30.46 -8.09
CA LEU A 421 10.53 29.25 -7.61
C LEU A 421 10.38 28.10 -8.60
N PHE A 422 9.21 27.97 -9.23
CA PHE A 422 8.95 26.89 -10.17
C PHE A 422 9.57 27.15 -11.56
N THR A 423 9.57 28.41 -12.01
CA THR A 423 10.15 28.80 -13.31
C THR A 423 11.68 28.71 -13.33
N GLU A 424 12.36 29.09 -12.25
CA GLU A 424 13.83 28.99 -12.14
C GLU A 424 14.33 27.53 -12.23
N HIS A 425 13.50 26.56 -11.84
CA HIS A 425 13.86 25.13 -11.84
C HIS A 425 13.30 24.33 -13.02
N LYS A 426 12.66 25.01 -13.99
CA LYS A 426 11.99 24.36 -15.14
C LYS A 426 10.95 23.31 -14.71
N CYS A 427 10.38 23.45 -13.51
CA CYS A 427 9.42 22.53 -12.93
C CYS A 427 7.98 22.76 -13.45
N GLY A 428 7.82 23.17 -14.71
CA GLY A 428 6.52 23.47 -15.31
C GLY A 428 5.89 24.80 -14.87
N ASP A 429 4.78 25.14 -15.53
CA ASP A 429 3.99 26.35 -15.29
C ASP A 429 2.78 26.08 -14.37
N ARG A 430 1.94 27.10 -14.14
CA ARG A 430 0.73 26.97 -13.31
C ARG A 430 -0.18 25.83 -13.76
N GLU A 431 -0.28 25.61 -15.07
CA GLU A 431 -1.15 24.61 -15.68
C GLU A 431 -0.60 23.19 -15.43
N HIS A 432 0.72 23.02 -15.47
CA HIS A 432 1.38 21.78 -15.08
C HIS A 432 1.04 21.36 -13.64
N TRP A 433 1.14 22.29 -12.68
CA TRP A 433 0.81 22.02 -11.27
C TRP A 433 -0.68 21.92 -10.99
N ARG A 434 -1.53 22.58 -11.79
CA ARG A 434 -2.98 22.36 -11.75
C ARG A 434 -3.33 20.92 -12.14
N ARG A 435 -2.75 20.40 -13.22
CA ARG A 435 -2.95 19.00 -13.63
C ARG A 435 -2.41 18.01 -12.58
N ALA A 436 -1.27 18.34 -11.97
CA ALA A 436 -0.75 17.58 -10.85
C ALA A 436 -1.76 17.53 -9.70
N ALA A 437 -2.29 18.68 -9.28
CA ALA A 437 -3.30 18.79 -8.22
C ALA A 437 -4.57 18.00 -8.53
N GLU A 438 -5.10 18.11 -9.76
CA GLU A 438 -6.28 17.34 -10.20
C GLU A 438 -6.01 15.83 -10.16
N MET A 439 -4.84 15.39 -10.63
CA MET A 439 -4.42 13.99 -10.56
C MET A 439 -4.32 13.51 -9.10
N PHE A 440 -3.61 14.24 -8.24
CA PHE A 440 -3.44 13.86 -6.83
C PHE A 440 -4.77 13.86 -6.07
N THR A 441 -5.66 14.79 -6.40
CA THR A 441 -7.03 14.79 -5.87
C THR A 441 -7.76 13.54 -6.30
N SER A 442 -7.70 13.17 -7.59
CA SER A 442 -8.31 11.92 -8.07
C SER A 442 -7.70 10.68 -7.43
N LEU A 443 -6.38 10.64 -7.22
CA LEU A 443 -5.71 9.51 -6.57
C LEU A 443 -5.97 9.44 -5.07
N SER A 444 -6.27 10.57 -4.41
CA SER A 444 -6.60 10.61 -2.98
C SER A 444 -7.97 10.00 -2.66
N GLN A 445 -8.81 9.82 -3.69
CA GLN A 445 -10.12 9.21 -3.56
C GLN A 445 -10.05 7.68 -3.63
N PRO A 446 -11.09 6.96 -3.15
CA PRO A 446 -11.27 5.54 -3.40
C PRO A 446 -11.18 5.18 -4.88
N LEU A 447 -10.96 3.90 -5.19
CA LEU A 447 -10.98 3.43 -6.57
C LEU A 447 -12.41 3.49 -7.13
N MET A 448 -12.67 4.53 -7.93
CA MET A 448 -13.96 4.84 -8.55
C MET A 448 -14.16 4.16 -9.92
N GLN A 449 -13.41 3.11 -10.24
CA GLN A 449 -13.55 2.38 -11.50
C GLN A 449 -13.32 0.90 -11.30
N ILE A 450 -13.88 0.08 -12.19
CA ILE A 450 -13.65 -1.36 -12.17
C ILE A 450 -12.29 -1.63 -12.81
N GLY A 451 -11.29 -1.89 -11.97
CA GLY A 451 -9.94 -2.25 -12.38
C GLY A 451 -8.93 -1.10 -12.53
N ILE A 452 -7.70 -1.47 -12.83
CA ILE A 452 -6.55 -0.58 -13.00
C ILE A 452 -6.21 -0.46 -14.48
N ASP A 453 -6.47 0.71 -15.05
CA ASP A 453 -6.14 1.03 -16.43
C ASP A 453 -4.71 1.62 -16.54
N HIS A 454 -4.28 1.88 -17.79
CA HIS A 454 -2.98 2.49 -18.04
C HIS A 454 -2.86 3.89 -17.43
N THR A 455 -3.96 4.64 -17.35
CA THR A 455 -4.00 6.00 -16.78
C THR A 455 -3.58 5.97 -15.32
N VAL A 456 -4.22 5.13 -14.50
CA VAL A 456 -3.89 4.98 -13.06
C VAL A 456 -2.44 4.52 -12.88
N LYS A 457 -1.95 3.59 -13.71
CA LYS A 457 -0.54 3.14 -13.64
C LYS A 457 0.45 4.26 -13.94
N GLN A 458 0.17 5.09 -14.96
CA GLN A 458 1.03 6.23 -15.29
C GLN A 458 1.04 7.28 -14.18
N SER A 459 -0.11 7.51 -13.53
CA SER A 459 -0.20 8.44 -12.40
C SER A 459 0.75 8.07 -11.25
N PHE A 460 1.06 6.78 -11.04
CA PHE A 460 2.05 6.37 -10.04
C PHE A 460 3.48 6.82 -10.36
N LEU A 461 3.85 6.83 -11.64
CA LEU A 461 5.15 7.33 -12.08
C LEU A 461 5.22 8.85 -11.87
N TRP A 462 4.12 9.54 -12.15
CA TRP A 462 4.03 10.98 -11.98
C TRP A 462 4.12 11.41 -10.50
N VAL A 463 3.51 10.65 -9.56
CA VAL A 463 3.66 10.91 -8.11
C VAL A 463 5.13 11.05 -7.74
N ARG A 464 5.98 10.14 -8.23
CA ARG A 464 7.42 10.17 -7.98
C ARG A 464 8.10 11.36 -8.65
N THR A 465 7.81 11.61 -9.93
CA THR A 465 8.36 12.76 -10.67
C THR A 465 8.05 14.09 -9.96
N TYR A 466 6.79 14.33 -9.59
CA TYR A 466 6.38 15.53 -8.87
C TYR A 466 7.01 15.64 -7.48
N SER A 467 7.19 14.51 -6.77
CA SER A 467 7.88 14.50 -5.49
C SER A 467 9.35 14.92 -5.63
N GLU A 468 10.05 14.40 -6.65
CA GLU A 468 11.44 14.75 -6.95
C GLU A 468 11.59 16.24 -7.34
N GLU A 469 10.66 16.78 -8.13
CA GLU A 469 10.63 18.20 -8.49
C GLU A 469 10.38 19.09 -7.26
N LEU A 470 9.38 18.78 -6.43
CA LEU A 470 9.11 19.53 -5.20
C LEU A 470 10.26 19.45 -4.22
N GLN A 471 10.92 18.30 -4.11
CA GLN A 471 12.08 18.14 -3.24
C GLN A 471 13.22 19.08 -3.65
N GLN A 472 13.46 19.26 -4.94
CA GLN A 472 14.48 20.19 -5.44
C GLN A 472 14.12 21.63 -5.04
N ILE A 473 12.86 22.05 -5.21
CA ILE A 473 12.41 23.40 -4.88
C ILE A 473 12.51 23.64 -3.36
N VAL A 474 12.05 22.70 -2.54
CA VAL A 474 12.13 22.78 -1.08
C VAL A 474 13.57 22.89 -0.60
N GLN A 475 14.50 22.15 -1.21
CA GLN A 475 15.92 22.22 -0.85
C GLN A 475 16.52 23.59 -1.15
N VAL A 476 16.13 24.21 -2.26
CA VAL A 476 16.57 25.56 -2.63
C VAL A 476 16.00 26.61 -1.69
N LEU A 477 14.71 26.51 -1.34
CA LEU A 477 14.09 27.39 -0.35
C LEU A 477 14.74 27.30 1.03
N LYS A 478 15.01 26.08 1.51
CA LYS A 478 15.71 25.88 2.79
C LYS A 478 17.10 26.52 2.75
N SER A 479 17.83 26.32 1.66
CA SER A 479 19.15 26.96 1.48
C SER A 479 19.04 28.49 1.48
N ALA A 480 18.01 29.06 0.85
CA ALA A 480 17.78 30.50 0.86
C ALA A 480 17.40 31.04 2.26
N ALA A 481 16.57 30.31 3.00
CA ALA A 481 16.22 30.64 4.38
C ALA A 481 17.45 30.59 5.31
N ASP A 482 18.28 29.55 5.19
CA ASP A 482 19.54 29.44 5.91
C ASP A 482 20.49 30.61 5.59
N MET A 483 20.55 31.02 4.32
CA MET A 483 21.35 32.18 3.91
C MET A 483 20.83 33.48 4.52
N LEU A 484 19.52 33.68 4.64
CA LEU A 484 18.96 34.85 5.32
C LEU A 484 19.29 34.87 6.81
N HIS A 485 19.26 33.70 7.47
CA HIS A 485 19.68 33.58 8.87
C HIS A 485 21.15 33.93 9.09
N LEU A 486 22.01 33.77 8.09
CA LEU A 486 23.43 34.19 8.18
C LEU A 486 23.62 35.70 8.17
N PHE A 487 22.62 36.48 7.70
CA PHE A 487 22.73 37.93 7.54
C PHE A 487 21.56 38.68 8.20
N PRO A 488 21.36 38.57 9.53
CA PRO A 488 20.23 39.21 10.22
C PRO A 488 20.19 40.74 10.02
N GLN A 489 21.35 41.38 9.83
CA GLN A 489 21.45 42.82 9.60
C GLN A 489 20.74 43.29 8.32
N ALA A 490 20.46 42.40 7.37
CA ALA A 490 19.71 42.73 6.16
C ALA A 490 18.27 43.18 6.50
N HIS A 491 17.67 42.61 7.55
CA HIS A 491 16.34 42.99 8.03
C HIS A 491 16.31 44.35 8.71
N GLU A 492 17.46 44.84 9.17
CA GLU A 492 17.58 46.15 9.84
C GLU A 492 17.71 47.31 8.85
N ILE A 493 17.79 47.05 7.54
CA ILE A 493 17.74 48.08 6.50
C ILE A 493 16.36 48.73 6.52
N LYS A 494 16.31 50.04 6.75
CA LYS A 494 15.10 50.82 6.99
C LYS A 494 14.39 51.17 5.69
N THR A 495 15.14 51.48 4.63
CA THR A 495 14.53 51.68 3.30
C THR A 495 14.05 50.36 2.73
N GLU A 496 12.74 50.24 2.55
CA GLU A 496 12.08 49.08 1.94
C GLU A 496 12.67 48.68 0.57
N GLY A 497 12.73 49.59 -0.40
CA GLY A 497 13.26 49.25 -1.73
C GLY A 497 14.76 48.90 -1.78
N ILE A 498 15.55 49.23 -0.75
CA ILE A 498 16.95 48.75 -0.63
C ILE A 498 16.95 47.37 0.04
N ARG A 499 16.17 47.22 1.12
CA ARG A 499 15.99 45.96 1.83
C ARG A 499 15.53 44.86 0.87
N GLU A 500 14.50 45.10 0.05
CA GLU A 500 14.00 44.14 -0.95
C GLU A 500 15.10 43.69 -1.92
N LYS A 501 15.92 44.62 -2.42
CA LYS A 501 17.05 44.30 -3.31
C LYS A 501 18.12 43.47 -2.62
N VAL A 502 18.42 43.76 -1.36
CA VAL A 502 19.38 43.00 -0.57
C VAL A 502 18.85 41.60 -0.27
N MET A 503 17.59 41.48 0.15
CA MET A 503 16.94 40.20 0.41
C MET A 503 16.91 39.33 -0.85
N SER A 504 16.51 39.89 -1.99
CA SER A 504 16.53 39.21 -3.28
C SER A 504 17.95 38.80 -3.72
N ALA A 505 18.97 39.57 -3.34
CA ALA A 505 20.36 39.20 -3.61
C ALA A 505 20.83 38.04 -2.72
N ILE A 506 20.43 38.02 -1.43
CA ILE A 506 20.78 36.97 -0.47
C ILE A 506 20.20 35.62 -0.87
N THR A 507 18.95 35.58 -1.36
CA THR A 507 18.32 34.32 -1.80
C THR A 507 19.04 33.67 -3.00
N ARG A 508 19.83 34.45 -3.75
CA ARG A 508 20.67 33.99 -4.86
C ARG A 508 22.10 33.61 -4.45
N LEU A 509 22.45 33.69 -3.16
CA LEU A 509 23.79 33.30 -2.69
C LEU A 509 23.87 31.77 -2.48
N ASN A 510 23.75 31.02 -3.58
CA ASN A 510 23.92 29.57 -3.62
C ASN A 510 24.91 29.16 -4.71
N VAL A 511 25.40 27.91 -4.69
CA VAL A 511 26.44 27.43 -5.63
C VAL A 511 26.07 27.67 -7.11
N ALA A 512 24.78 27.68 -7.46
CA ALA A 512 24.34 27.87 -8.84
C ALA A 512 24.31 29.35 -9.29
N THR A 513 24.13 30.30 -8.36
CA THR A 513 23.83 31.72 -8.69
C THR A 513 24.58 32.73 -7.81
N VAL A 514 25.60 32.29 -7.06
CA VAL A 514 26.38 33.12 -6.12
C VAL A 514 26.98 34.36 -6.78
N ASP A 515 27.37 34.26 -8.04
CA ASP A 515 27.86 35.35 -8.88
C ASP A 515 26.79 36.41 -9.13
N ASP A 516 25.58 35.99 -9.51
CA ASP A 516 24.42 36.89 -9.67
C ASP A 516 24.04 37.56 -8.35
N GLY A 517 24.00 36.80 -7.25
CA GLY A 517 23.72 37.31 -5.92
C GLY A 517 24.72 38.37 -5.47
N LEU A 518 26.03 38.11 -5.63
CA LEU A 518 27.08 39.08 -5.31
C LEU A 518 27.03 40.31 -6.24
N ALA A 519 26.71 40.14 -7.51
CA ALA A 519 26.54 41.26 -8.44
C ALA A 519 25.34 42.15 -8.06
N LEU A 520 24.23 41.54 -7.62
CA LEU A 520 23.07 42.26 -7.09
C LEU A 520 23.40 43.02 -5.80
N LEU A 521 24.13 42.40 -4.85
CA LEU A 521 24.61 43.08 -3.65
C LEU A 521 25.52 44.27 -4.01
N GLY A 522 26.43 44.10 -4.97
CA GLY A 522 27.27 45.20 -5.46
C GLY A 522 26.48 46.37 -6.06
N ARG A 523 25.39 46.09 -6.79
CA ARG A 523 24.47 47.11 -7.31
C ARG A 523 23.66 47.79 -6.21
N ALA A 524 23.20 47.04 -5.22
CA ALA A 524 22.50 47.57 -4.05
C ALA A 524 23.42 48.49 -3.22
N PHE A 525 24.68 48.09 -3.02
CA PHE A 525 25.72 48.89 -2.39
C PHE A 525 25.97 50.21 -3.11
N GLU A 526 26.18 50.17 -4.44
CA GLU A 526 26.34 51.40 -5.21
C GLU A 526 25.13 52.33 -5.08
N SER A 527 23.92 51.76 -5.13
CA SER A 527 22.67 52.52 -5.02
C SER A 527 22.53 53.20 -3.65
N ALA A 528 22.83 52.47 -2.56
CA ALA A 528 22.78 52.99 -1.19
C ALA A 528 23.80 54.12 -0.98
N LEU A 529 25.06 53.90 -1.40
CA LEU A 529 26.11 54.91 -1.33
C LEU A 529 25.75 56.17 -2.12
N ARG A 530 25.28 56.01 -3.36
CA ARG A 530 24.90 57.14 -4.22
C ARG A 530 23.77 57.95 -3.59
N ARG A 531 22.76 57.27 -3.04
CA ARG A 531 21.62 57.92 -2.38
C ARG A 531 22.07 58.74 -1.18
N TYR A 532 22.91 58.16 -0.32
CA TYR A 532 23.49 58.85 0.83
C TYR A 532 24.28 60.11 0.41
N LEU A 533 25.17 59.99 -0.58
CA LEU A 533 25.95 61.14 -1.07
C LEU A 533 25.06 62.24 -1.68
N MET A 534 24.05 61.87 -2.45
CA MET A 534 23.10 62.84 -3.02
C MET A 534 22.37 63.64 -1.94
N GLU A 535 22.01 63.00 -0.83
CA GLU A 535 21.36 63.66 0.31
C GLU A 535 22.33 64.56 1.06
N ALA A 536 23.55 64.08 1.32
CA ALA A 536 24.61 64.88 1.92
C ALA A 536 24.91 66.15 1.09
N TYR A 537 24.93 66.05 -0.24
CA TYR A 537 25.04 67.21 -1.12
C TYR A 537 23.84 68.15 -1.00
N ARG A 538 22.60 67.62 -0.99
CA ARG A 538 21.38 68.42 -0.83
C ARG A 538 21.37 69.21 0.48
N LYS A 539 21.93 68.65 1.55
CA LYS A 539 22.06 69.28 2.88
C LYS A 539 23.29 70.19 3.01
N GLY A 540 24.10 70.34 1.97
CA GLY A 540 25.30 71.19 1.98
C GLY A 540 26.51 70.59 2.70
N VAL A 541 26.46 69.31 3.07
CA VAL A 541 27.60 68.58 3.66
C VAL A 541 28.68 68.32 2.61
N LEU A 542 28.28 68.09 1.35
CA LEU A 542 29.19 67.96 0.22
C LEU A 542 29.16 69.22 -0.66
N LEU A 543 30.33 69.66 -1.11
CA LEU A 543 30.46 70.80 -2.04
C LEU A 543 30.34 70.36 -3.52
N GLU A 544 30.58 69.09 -3.80
CA GLU A 544 30.57 68.52 -5.16
C GLU A 544 29.33 67.65 -5.38
N ASN A 545 28.67 67.81 -6.53
CA ASN A 545 27.47 67.05 -6.88
C ASN A 545 27.85 65.59 -7.25
N PRO A 546 27.36 64.57 -6.52
CA PRO A 546 27.74 63.19 -6.77
C PRO A 546 26.97 62.55 -7.95
N ARG A 547 26.02 63.27 -8.56
CA ARG A 547 25.23 62.77 -9.69
C ARG A 547 26.13 62.43 -10.88
N GLY A 548 26.11 61.16 -11.28
CA GLY A 548 26.87 60.66 -12.43
C GLY A 548 28.32 60.28 -12.14
N LEU A 549 28.77 60.38 -10.88
CA LEU A 549 30.10 59.92 -10.52
C LEU A 549 30.21 58.38 -10.60
N PRO A 550 31.32 57.84 -11.15
CA PRO A 550 31.58 56.41 -11.09
C PRO A 550 31.85 55.98 -9.64
N LEU A 551 31.65 54.70 -9.33
CA LEU A 551 31.78 54.16 -7.98
C LEU A 551 33.11 54.50 -7.30
N VAL A 552 34.22 54.50 -8.05
CA VAL A 552 35.54 54.92 -7.53
C VAL A 552 35.54 56.37 -7.01
N LYS A 553 34.91 57.30 -7.74
CA LYS A 553 34.83 58.72 -7.33
C LYS A 553 33.86 58.93 -6.19
N MET A 554 32.80 58.13 -6.10
CA MET A 554 31.92 58.13 -4.93
C MET A 554 32.67 57.69 -3.66
N ILE A 555 33.51 56.66 -3.75
CA ILE A 555 34.34 56.20 -2.62
C ILE A 555 35.37 57.27 -2.23
N GLU A 556 36.10 57.87 -3.18
CA GLU A 556 37.03 58.98 -2.90
C GLU A 556 36.32 60.16 -2.22
N CYS A 557 35.08 60.46 -2.62
CA CYS A 557 34.26 61.49 -1.98
C CYS A 557 33.97 61.17 -0.50
N THR A 558 33.61 59.92 -0.18
CA THR A 558 33.37 59.54 1.23
C THR A 558 34.58 59.72 2.15
N GLU A 559 35.80 59.53 1.62
CA GLU A 559 37.05 59.77 2.36
C GLU A 559 37.34 61.27 2.49
N LYS A 560 37.26 62.02 1.39
CA LYS A 560 37.56 63.46 1.34
C LYS A 560 36.78 64.26 2.37
N TYR A 561 35.53 63.88 2.62
CA TYR A 561 34.64 64.54 3.57
C TYR A 561 34.56 63.84 4.94
N GLY A 562 35.45 62.88 5.22
CA GLY A 562 35.55 62.19 6.51
C GLY A 562 34.30 61.38 6.87
N LEU A 563 33.51 60.97 5.88
CA LEU A 563 32.27 60.22 6.10
C LEU A 563 32.61 58.79 6.54
N ILE A 564 33.67 58.18 6.02
CA ILE A 564 34.14 56.86 6.43
C ILE A 564 35.56 56.95 7.01
N ARG A 565 35.89 56.04 7.94
CA ARG A 565 37.21 56.02 8.59
C ARG A 565 38.30 55.32 7.76
N SER A 566 37.92 54.40 6.87
CA SER A 566 38.84 53.58 6.08
C SER A 566 38.20 53.28 4.72
N LYS A 567 38.90 53.62 3.63
CA LYS A 567 38.44 53.40 2.25
C LYS A 567 38.80 52.01 1.72
N GLU A 568 39.72 51.32 2.39
CA GLU A 568 40.27 50.04 1.97
C GLU A 568 39.17 48.99 1.80
N ALA A 569 38.23 48.94 2.74
CA ALA A 569 37.07 48.05 2.66
C ALA A 569 36.14 48.39 1.48
N LEU A 570 35.91 49.67 1.18
CA LEU A 570 35.08 50.07 0.04
C LEU A 570 35.78 49.79 -1.29
N HIS A 571 37.09 49.98 -1.36
CA HIS A 571 37.88 49.63 -2.54
C HIS A 571 37.89 48.13 -2.79
N TYR A 572 37.97 47.32 -1.73
CA TYR A 572 37.82 45.87 -1.81
C TYR A 572 36.46 45.50 -2.41
N LEU A 573 35.35 45.99 -1.84
CA LEU A 573 34.00 45.74 -2.37
C LEU A 573 33.85 46.20 -3.83
N ARG A 574 34.39 47.37 -4.19
CA ARG A 574 34.39 47.84 -5.58
C ARG A 574 35.14 46.88 -6.50
N GLN A 575 36.31 46.42 -6.10
CA GLN A 575 37.12 45.49 -6.90
C GLN A 575 36.37 44.17 -7.09
N THR A 576 35.88 43.58 -5.99
CA THR A 576 35.06 42.36 -6.04
C THR A 576 33.86 42.51 -6.97
N ARG A 577 33.16 43.64 -6.95
CA ARG A 577 32.06 43.90 -7.88
C ARG A 577 32.53 43.95 -9.34
N ASN A 578 33.61 44.69 -9.62
CA ASN A 578 34.10 44.90 -10.98
C ASN A 578 34.57 43.57 -11.60
N ASP A 579 35.29 42.77 -10.83
CA ASP A 579 35.76 41.45 -11.26
C ASP A 579 34.57 40.58 -11.68
N ARG A 580 33.46 40.63 -10.93
CA ARG A 580 32.23 39.88 -11.23
C ARG A 580 31.37 40.44 -12.36
N THR A 581 31.55 41.70 -12.75
CA THR A 581 30.77 42.33 -13.83
C THR A 581 31.45 42.16 -15.20
N HIS A 582 32.74 41.84 -15.22
CA HIS A 582 33.56 41.82 -16.43
C HIS A 582 34.18 40.46 -16.77
N GLU A 583 34.15 39.49 -15.85
CA GLU A 583 34.54 38.11 -16.12
C GLU A 583 33.34 37.32 -16.68
N GLY A 584 33.58 36.45 -17.66
CA GLY A 584 32.54 35.63 -18.31
C GLY A 584 31.88 34.63 -17.36
N ILE A 585 31.09 33.69 -17.92
CA ILE A 585 30.41 32.64 -17.13
C ILE A 585 31.43 31.92 -16.23
N ILE A 586 31.28 32.07 -14.91
CA ILE A 586 32.16 31.49 -13.89
C ILE A 586 31.94 29.98 -13.83
N SER A 587 33.02 29.21 -13.68
CA SER A 587 32.93 27.75 -13.58
C SER A 587 32.29 27.29 -12.26
N LEU A 588 31.77 26.05 -12.23
CA LEU A 588 31.12 25.50 -11.03
C LEU A 588 32.11 25.39 -9.84
N ASP A 589 33.38 25.07 -10.11
CA ASP A 589 34.44 24.98 -9.10
C ASP A 589 34.73 26.35 -8.48
N GLU A 590 34.80 27.40 -9.30
CA GLU A 590 35.00 28.77 -8.82
C GLU A 590 33.81 29.26 -7.99
N ARG A 591 32.57 28.91 -8.37
CA ARG A 591 31.38 29.21 -7.57
C ARG A 591 31.42 28.51 -6.21
N GLN A 592 31.94 27.29 -6.14
CA GLN A 592 32.13 26.59 -4.87
C GLN A 592 33.17 27.30 -3.98
N VAL A 593 34.27 27.80 -4.57
CA VAL A 593 35.27 28.60 -3.84
C VAL A 593 34.64 29.91 -3.33
N LEU A 594 33.80 30.57 -4.12
CA LEU A 594 33.09 31.78 -3.68
C LEU A 594 32.18 31.50 -2.48
N MET A 595 31.45 30.40 -2.50
CA MET A 595 30.59 29.99 -1.39
C MET A 595 31.36 29.84 -0.08
N ASN A 596 32.62 29.42 -0.10
CA ASN A 596 33.45 29.32 1.11
C ASN A 596 33.75 30.68 1.76
N THR A 597 33.67 31.77 0.99
CA THR A 597 33.93 33.14 1.46
C THR A 597 32.67 33.99 1.59
N ILE A 598 31.49 33.41 1.31
CA ILE A 598 30.26 34.16 1.11
C ILE A 598 29.83 34.93 2.34
N LYS A 599 30.00 34.34 3.53
CA LYS A 599 29.66 34.98 4.81
C LYS A 599 30.44 36.28 5.02
N LEU A 600 31.72 36.31 4.64
CA LEU A 600 32.56 37.51 4.74
C LEU A 600 32.18 38.51 3.65
N SER A 601 32.20 38.08 2.39
CA SER A 601 32.03 38.96 1.24
C SER A 601 30.63 39.60 1.20
N ALA A 602 29.57 38.79 1.32
CA ALA A 602 28.20 39.30 1.35
C ALA A 602 27.91 40.07 2.65
N GLY A 603 28.41 39.60 3.80
CA GLY A 603 28.28 40.29 5.08
C GLY A 603 28.82 41.73 5.01
N MET A 604 30.02 41.91 4.44
CA MET A 604 30.60 43.24 4.24
C MET A 604 29.71 44.14 3.35
N TYR A 605 29.19 43.63 2.23
CA TYR A 605 28.27 44.42 1.40
C TYR A 605 27.05 44.87 2.20
N ILE A 606 26.42 43.95 2.92
CA ILE A 606 25.17 44.22 3.65
C ILE A 606 25.43 45.22 4.79
N ASP A 607 26.52 45.07 5.54
CA ASP A 607 26.90 45.98 6.62
C ASP A 607 27.08 47.42 6.11
N TYR A 608 27.76 47.60 4.98
CA TYR A 608 27.95 48.92 4.38
C TYR A 608 26.66 49.48 3.77
N ILE A 609 25.83 48.64 3.13
CA ILE A 609 24.51 49.06 2.64
C ILE A 609 23.68 49.59 3.81
N LYS A 610 23.59 48.83 4.91
CA LYS A 610 22.88 49.23 6.12
C LYS A 610 23.45 50.51 6.70
N MET A 611 24.77 50.63 6.84
CA MET A 611 25.42 51.83 7.36
C MET A 611 25.06 53.09 6.54
N PHE A 612 25.07 52.99 5.21
CA PHE A 612 24.69 54.13 4.37
C PHE A 612 23.19 54.42 4.43
N ASP A 613 22.34 53.41 4.57
CA ASP A 613 20.90 53.58 4.75
C ASP A 613 20.57 54.26 6.10
N ASP A 614 21.21 53.83 7.19
CA ASP A 614 21.06 54.44 8.52
C ASP A 614 21.46 55.93 8.49
N ARG A 615 22.64 56.23 7.95
CA ARG A 615 23.13 57.62 7.86
C ARG A 615 22.33 58.49 6.91
N TYR A 616 21.79 57.93 5.84
CA TYR A 616 20.89 58.65 4.95
C TYR A 616 19.66 59.15 5.70
N LEU A 617 19.16 58.40 6.68
CA LEU A 617 18.02 58.78 7.51
C LEU A 617 18.37 59.75 8.65
N GLU A 618 19.65 59.81 9.04
CA GLU A 618 20.16 60.75 10.05
C GLU A 618 20.42 62.17 9.49
N LEU A 619 20.60 62.30 8.16
CA LEU A 619 20.87 63.57 7.46
C LEU A 619 19.61 64.41 7.22
#